data_AF-A0AAW0CAB1-F1
#
_entry.id   AF-A0AAW0CAB1-F1
#
_cell.length_a   1.000
_cell.length_b   1.000
_cell.length_c   1.000
_cell.angle_alpha   90.00
_cell.angle_beta   90.00
_cell.angle_gamma   90.00
#
_symmetry.space_group_name_H-M   'P 1'
#
loop_
_entity.id
_entity.type
_entity.pdbx_description
1 polymer ?
#
loop_
_entity_poly.entity_id
_entity_poly.type
_entity_poly.pdbx_seq_one_letter_code
_entity_poly.pdbx_strand_id
1 'polypeptide(L)'
;MSDAGIGVHPNLTHEVVEFWGFKYREAKQENETLQTRIVENEKFVQEVITSSRNEMKIMQQKLEAYHAENANLLSEIGRLGAERVTLHTQLQLSYSQALSLAPEADRQRRAAIVDLFKAQPMVDYLLNETPPDLSFLSARDLASALRRDEIKTPWQLYFNPRPPNTMPLRVEGPCQPGYWFYPLNLQMESPFELIVEAEPNKWTYYGRYITRAFSGYEMKLSEWMTLDEESKTIFCSRVANQRSGGRQASLPTQVHIRQRYDSGLWNIPSYTLQCVGYDSELCNSLAAAVVRLERGHGESKRQAEVASISRQSSQLGKRRRTETPSTCGDQSTKVETPGFPDVENIRGDEALADEVEGSELIGQPGYP
;
A
#
# COMPACT_ATOMS: atom_id res chain seq x y z
N MET A 1 120.27 16.38 -37.71
CA MET A 1 119.06 15.83 -37.06
C MET A 1 119.50 15.48 -35.67
N SER A 2 119.33 16.43 -34.76
CA SER A 2 119.98 16.42 -33.46
C SER A 2 118.91 16.67 -32.41
N ASP A 3 118.66 15.59 -31.69
CA ASP A 3 117.79 15.39 -30.55
C ASP A 3 118.04 16.49 -29.51
N ALA A 4 117.14 17.47 -29.45
CA ALA A 4 117.12 18.47 -28.39
C ALA A 4 116.42 17.83 -27.19
N GLY A 5 117.21 17.09 -26.39
CA GLY A 5 116.79 16.52 -25.13
C GLY A 5 116.25 17.61 -24.21
N ILE A 6 114.94 17.59 -24.00
CA ILE A 6 114.28 18.35 -22.95
C ILE A 6 114.76 17.73 -21.63
N GLY A 7 115.70 18.41 -20.98
CA GLY A 7 116.20 18.06 -19.66
C GLY A 7 115.05 18.16 -18.65
N VAL A 8 114.36 17.05 -18.44
CA VAL A 8 113.36 16.93 -17.40
C VAL A 8 114.10 16.83 -16.07
N HIS A 9 113.96 17.86 -15.24
CA HIS A 9 114.50 17.88 -13.89
C HIS A 9 113.95 16.65 -13.13
N PRO A 10 114.78 15.77 -12.56
CA PRO A 10 114.33 14.51 -11.94
C PRO A 10 113.39 14.67 -10.74
N ASN A 11 113.25 15.90 -10.19
CA ASN A 11 112.24 16.23 -9.18
C ASN A 11 110.85 16.54 -9.78
N LEU A 12 110.75 17.03 -11.02
CA LEU A 12 109.46 17.35 -11.67
C LEU A 12 108.73 16.07 -12.14
N THR A 13 109.48 15.02 -12.46
CA THR A 13 108.91 13.71 -12.84
C THR A 13 108.20 13.01 -11.70
N HIS A 14 108.65 13.22 -10.46
CA HIS A 14 108.03 12.60 -9.29
C HIS A 14 106.69 13.27 -8.95
N GLU A 15 106.65 14.61 -8.93
CA GLU A 15 105.42 15.37 -8.65
C GLU A 15 104.32 15.12 -9.68
N VAL A 16 104.68 15.00 -10.96
CA VAL A 16 103.71 14.68 -12.04
C VAL A 16 103.15 13.27 -11.86
N VAL A 17 103.98 12.27 -11.52
CA VAL A 17 103.52 10.90 -11.27
C VAL A 17 102.65 10.83 -10.01
N GLU A 18 102.98 11.55 -8.94
CA GLU A 18 102.15 11.62 -7.74
C GLU A 18 100.81 12.32 -7.98
N PHE A 19 100.80 13.42 -8.74
CA PHE A 19 99.58 14.13 -9.13
C PHE A 19 98.65 13.24 -9.98
N TRP A 20 99.19 12.61 -11.03
CA TRP A 20 98.40 11.70 -11.87
C TRP A 20 97.98 10.43 -11.11
N GLY A 21 98.82 9.91 -10.22
CA GLY A 21 98.46 8.80 -9.33
C GLY A 21 97.34 9.16 -8.35
N PHE A 22 97.34 10.39 -7.80
CA PHE A 22 96.26 10.92 -6.99
C PHE A 22 94.96 11.08 -7.81
N LYS A 23 95.03 11.72 -8.97
CA LYS A 23 93.87 11.91 -9.87
C LYS A 23 93.29 10.59 -10.35
N TYR A 24 94.15 9.61 -10.64
CA TYR A 24 93.71 8.27 -11.00
C TYR A 24 92.98 7.57 -9.84
N ARG A 25 93.48 7.68 -8.60
CA ARG A 25 92.80 7.13 -7.41
C ARG A 25 91.45 7.80 -7.17
N GLU A 26 91.36 9.12 -7.29
CA GLU A 26 90.12 9.89 -7.17
C GLU A 26 89.08 9.46 -8.22
N ALA A 27 89.47 9.41 -9.50
CA ALA A 27 88.60 8.95 -10.59
C ALA A 27 88.20 7.47 -10.46
N LYS A 28 89.10 6.61 -9.96
CA LYS A 28 88.79 5.21 -9.69
C LYS A 28 87.76 5.08 -8.56
N GLN A 29 87.94 5.81 -7.47
CA GLN A 29 86.99 5.83 -6.35
C GLN A 29 85.64 6.37 -6.79
N GLU A 30 85.60 7.46 -7.57
CA GLU A 30 84.36 7.99 -8.14
C GLU A 30 83.68 6.94 -9.03
N ASN A 31 84.42 6.25 -9.89
CA ASN A 31 83.88 5.18 -10.74
C ASN A 31 83.32 4.01 -9.90
N GLU A 32 84.02 3.59 -8.84
CA GLU A 32 83.53 2.56 -7.91
C GLU A 32 82.23 3.01 -7.20
N THR A 33 82.14 4.28 -6.78
CA THR A 33 80.90 4.82 -6.19
C THR A 33 79.74 4.89 -7.20
N LEU A 34 80.02 5.26 -8.45
CA LEU A 34 79.02 5.29 -9.52
C LEU A 34 78.55 3.88 -9.87
N GLN A 35 79.45 2.90 -9.95
CA GLN A 35 79.08 1.50 -10.15
C GLN A 35 78.18 0.98 -9.03
N THR A 36 78.50 1.31 -7.77
CA THR A 36 77.67 0.93 -6.62
C THR A 36 76.27 1.53 -6.72
N ARG A 37 76.17 2.83 -7.04
CA ARG A 37 74.88 3.51 -7.25
C ARG A 37 74.08 2.95 -8.41
N ILE A 38 74.74 2.55 -9.50
CA ILE A 38 74.08 1.91 -10.64
C ILE A 38 73.45 0.59 -10.19
N VAL A 39 74.20 -0.26 -9.48
CA VAL A 39 73.68 -1.55 -8.97
C VAL A 39 72.52 -1.34 -7.99
N GLU A 40 72.61 -0.36 -7.09
CA GLU A 40 71.53 -0.03 -6.16
C GLU A 40 70.27 0.47 -6.88
N ASN A 41 70.43 1.35 -7.88
CA ASN A 41 69.32 1.84 -8.69
C ASN A 41 68.70 0.72 -9.53
N GLU A 42 69.50 -0.16 -10.13
CA GLU A 42 69.01 -1.32 -10.87
C GLU A 42 68.18 -2.24 -9.96
N LYS A 43 68.66 -2.50 -8.74
CA LYS A 43 67.91 -3.28 -7.75
C LYS A 43 66.59 -2.59 -7.37
N PHE A 44 66.61 -1.29 -7.11
CA PHE A 44 65.41 -0.52 -6.79
C PHE A 44 64.39 -0.54 -7.93
N VAL A 45 64.84 -0.29 -9.17
CA VAL A 45 63.97 -0.35 -10.36
C VAL A 45 63.39 -1.74 -10.54
N GLN A 46 64.19 -2.79 -10.32
CA GLN A 46 63.71 -4.17 -10.39
C GLN A 46 62.66 -4.46 -9.31
N GLU A 47 62.85 -4.00 -8.07
CA GLU A 47 61.87 -4.13 -6.99
C GLU A 47 60.55 -3.43 -7.36
N VAL A 48 60.61 -2.19 -7.87
CA VAL A 48 59.43 -1.43 -8.32
C VAL A 48 58.71 -2.17 -9.47
N ILE A 49 59.43 -2.68 -10.46
CA ILE A 49 58.84 -3.45 -11.56
C ILE A 49 58.15 -4.71 -11.03
N THR A 50 58.77 -5.41 -10.08
CA THR A 50 58.17 -6.61 -9.49
C THR A 50 56.93 -6.29 -8.64
N SER A 51 56.94 -5.20 -7.87
CA SER A 51 55.78 -4.74 -7.09
C SER A 51 54.62 -4.38 -8.01
N SER A 52 54.87 -3.53 -9.00
CA SER A 52 53.85 -3.11 -9.98
C SER A 52 53.27 -4.30 -10.75
N ARG A 53 54.10 -5.29 -11.12
CA ARG A 53 53.63 -6.51 -11.77
C ARG A 53 52.75 -7.37 -10.88
N ASN A 54 53.04 -7.42 -9.58
CA ASN A 54 52.22 -8.15 -8.61
C ASN A 54 50.88 -7.42 -8.37
N GLU A 55 50.90 -6.10 -8.24
CA GLU A 55 49.69 -5.27 -8.11
C GLU A 55 48.78 -5.43 -9.34
N MET A 56 49.34 -5.37 -10.56
CA MET A 56 48.56 -5.61 -11.78
C MET A 56 47.91 -6.99 -11.80
N LYS A 57 48.61 -8.04 -11.36
CA LYS A 57 48.03 -9.39 -11.26
C LYS A 57 46.89 -9.45 -10.25
N ILE A 58 47.04 -8.81 -9.09
CA ILE A 58 45.98 -8.74 -8.07
C ILE A 58 44.76 -8.01 -8.62
N MET A 59 44.97 -6.87 -9.28
CA MET A 59 43.87 -6.09 -9.88
C MET A 59 43.18 -6.87 -10.99
N GLN A 60 43.93 -7.61 -11.81
CA GLN A 60 43.35 -8.47 -12.84
C GLN A 60 42.49 -9.59 -12.23
N GLN A 61 42.97 -10.25 -11.17
CA GLN A 61 42.21 -11.28 -10.45
C GLN A 61 40.93 -10.72 -9.83
N LYS A 62 41.00 -9.53 -9.23
CA LYS A 62 39.82 -8.83 -8.70
C LYS A 62 38.82 -8.54 -9.81
N LEU A 63 39.27 -8.00 -10.94
CA LEU A 63 38.41 -7.69 -12.08
C LEU A 63 37.71 -8.94 -12.62
N GLU A 64 38.43 -10.06 -12.75
CA GLU A 64 37.87 -11.35 -13.17
C GLU A 64 36.81 -11.85 -12.16
N ALA A 65 37.07 -11.72 -10.86
CA ALA A 65 36.11 -12.07 -9.82
C ALA A 65 34.84 -11.21 -9.87
N TYR A 66 34.98 -9.90 -10.04
CA TYR A 66 33.84 -8.98 -10.21
C TYR A 66 33.03 -9.29 -11.47
N HIS A 67 33.68 -9.63 -12.59
CA HIS A 67 32.97 -10.03 -13.80
C HIS A 67 32.18 -11.33 -13.60
N ALA A 68 32.75 -12.30 -12.90
CA ALA A 68 32.05 -13.55 -12.57
C ALA A 68 30.85 -13.31 -11.64
N GLU A 69 31.01 -12.48 -10.61
CA GLU A 69 29.92 -12.10 -9.70
C GLU A 69 28.80 -11.35 -10.44
N ASN A 70 29.15 -10.39 -11.29
CA ASN A 70 28.17 -9.65 -12.08
C ASN A 70 27.40 -10.57 -13.04
N ALA A 71 28.08 -11.52 -13.69
CA ALA A 71 27.42 -12.53 -14.53
C ALA A 71 26.44 -13.40 -13.72
N ASN A 72 26.80 -13.79 -12.49
CA ASN A 72 25.92 -14.55 -11.61
C ASN A 72 24.69 -13.74 -11.17
N LEU A 73 24.88 -12.47 -10.78
CA LEU A 73 23.78 -11.58 -10.39
C LEU A 73 22.81 -11.33 -11.55
N LEU A 74 23.33 -11.08 -12.76
CA LEU A 74 22.49 -10.93 -13.96
C LEU A 74 21.69 -12.20 -14.25
N SER A 75 22.28 -13.38 -14.06
CA SER A 75 21.58 -14.66 -14.20
C SER A 75 20.45 -14.80 -13.17
N GLU A 76 20.71 -14.45 -11.90
CA GLU A 76 19.72 -14.52 -10.83
C GLU A 76 18.56 -13.52 -11.01
N ILE A 77 18.85 -12.29 -11.45
CA ILE A 77 17.83 -11.30 -11.81
C ILE A 77 16.96 -11.82 -12.95
N GLY A 78 17.56 -12.44 -13.97
CA GLY A 78 16.81 -13.06 -15.06
C GLY A 78 15.88 -14.18 -14.57
N ARG A 79 16.37 -15.03 -13.67
CA ARG A 79 15.60 -16.13 -13.06
C ARG A 79 14.42 -15.61 -12.24
N LEU A 80 14.68 -14.67 -11.32
CA LEU A 80 13.65 -14.05 -10.48
C LEU A 80 12.63 -13.26 -11.32
N GLY A 81 13.08 -12.61 -12.39
CA GLY A 81 12.20 -11.95 -13.36
C GLY A 81 11.23 -12.92 -14.02
N ALA A 82 11.73 -14.06 -14.51
CA ALA A 82 10.89 -15.10 -15.11
C ALA A 82 9.90 -15.72 -14.10
N GLU A 83 10.34 -15.95 -12.86
CA GLU A 83 9.51 -16.45 -11.77
C GLU A 83 8.36 -15.47 -11.45
N ARG A 84 8.69 -14.18 -11.32
CA ARG A 84 7.69 -13.12 -11.07
C ARG A 84 6.63 -13.06 -12.17
N VAL A 85 7.03 -13.12 -13.45
CA VAL A 85 6.09 -13.12 -14.58
C VAL A 85 5.16 -14.33 -14.49
N THR A 86 5.71 -15.51 -14.21
CA THR A 86 4.92 -16.74 -14.08
C THR A 86 3.89 -16.65 -12.94
N LEU A 87 4.31 -16.21 -11.76
CA LEU A 87 3.43 -16.03 -10.60
C LEU A 87 2.36 -14.97 -10.85
N HIS A 88 2.70 -13.88 -11.53
CA HIS A 88 1.74 -12.85 -11.90
C HIS A 88 0.66 -13.39 -12.84
N THR A 89 1.04 -14.14 -13.87
CA THR A 89 0.08 -14.80 -14.78
C THR A 89 -0.82 -15.78 -14.04
N GLN A 90 -0.27 -16.57 -13.12
CA GLN A 90 -1.07 -17.50 -12.29
C GLN A 90 -2.08 -16.78 -11.40
N LEU A 91 -1.68 -15.65 -10.80
CA LEU A 91 -2.55 -14.83 -9.97
C LEU A 91 -3.68 -14.21 -10.79
N GLN A 92 -3.38 -13.67 -11.98
CA GLN A 92 -4.39 -13.13 -12.90
C GLN A 92 -5.39 -14.20 -13.33
N LEU A 93 -4.91 -15.40 -13.68
CA LEU A 93 -5.78 -16.52 -14.05
C LEU A 93 -6.69 -16.92 -12.88
N SER A 94 -6.14 -17.04 -11.68
CA SER A 94 -6.88 -17.38 -10.47
C SER A 94 -7.96 -16.34 -10.15
N TYR A 95 -7.64 -15.06 -10.32
CA TYR A 95 -8.58 -13.96 -10.13
C TYR A 95 -9.71 -13.98 -11.17
N SER A 96 -9.38 -14.23 -12.45
CA SER A 96 -10.38 -14.40 -13.51
C SER A 96 -11.32 -15.59 -13.25
N GLN A 97 -10.78 -16.70 -12.76
CA GLN A 97 -11.57 -17.86 -12.33
C GLN A 97 -12.49 -17.51 -11.15
N ALA A 98 -11.99 -16.78 -10.16
CA ALA A 98 -12.81 -16.32 -9.03
C ALA A 98 -13.98 -15.44 -9.50
N LEU A 99 -13.72 -14.48 -10.40
CA LEU A 99 -14.74 -13.60 -10.96
C LEU A 99 -15.82 -14.35 -11.76
N SER A 100 -15.46 -15.45 -12.45
CA SER A 100 -16.45 -16.24 -13.20
C SER A 100 -17.26 -17.19 -12.30
N LEU A 101 -16.65 -17.69 -11.21
CA LEU A 101 -17.30 -18.62 -10.27
C LEU A 101 -18.15 -17.92 -9.20
N ALA A 102 -17.85 -16.68 -8.84
CA ALA A 102 -18.60 -15.95 -7.81
C ALA A 102 -20.10 -15.76 -8.17
N PRO A 103 -20.47 -15.35 -9.40
CA PRO A 103 -21.87 -15.27 -9.82
C PRO A 103 -22.58 -16.63 -9.81
N GLU A 104 -21.87 -17.72 -10.10
CA GLU A 104 -22.45 -19.07 -10.07
C GLU A 104 -22.86 -19.45 -8.64
N ALA A 105 -22.01 -19.17 -7.65
CA ALA A 105 -22.35 -19.37 -6.25
C ALA A 105 -23.56 -18.51 -5.81
N ASP A 106 -23.67 -17.26 -6.29
CA ASP A 106 -24.83 -16.40 -6.04
C ASP A 106 -26.10 -17.01 -6.64
N ARG A 107 -26.05 -17.43 -7.92
CA ARG A 107 -27.19 -18.08 -8.60
C ARG A 107 -27.69 -19.31 -7.86
N GLN A 108 -26.77 -20.18 -7.43
CA GLN A 108 -27.12 -21.39 -6.67
C GLN A 108 -27.82 -21.05 -5.36
N ARG A 109 -27.34 -20.04 -4.63
CA ARG A 109 -28.00 -19.56 -3.41
C ARG A 109 -29.37 -18.96 -3.67
N ARG A 110 -29.51 -18.11 -4.70
CA ARG A 110 -30.80 -17.54 -5.07
C ARG A 110 -31.82 -18.60 -5.43
N ALA A 111 -31.44 -19.57 -6.25
CA ALA A 111 -32.30 -20.71 -6.59
C ALA A 111 -32.76 -21.47 -5.33
N ALA A 112 -31.83 -21.75 -4.42
CA ALA A 112 -32.14 -22.40 -3.15
C ALA A 112 -33.06 -21.56 -2.24
N ILE A 113 -32.90 -20.24 -2.21
CA ILE A 113 -33.80 -19.33 -1.48
C ILE A 113 -35.20 -19.34 -2.07
N VAL A 114 -35.33 -19.29 -3.40
CA VAL A 114 -36.62 -19.40 -4.10
C VAL A 114 -37.30 -20.74 -3.78
N ASP A 115 -36.54 -21.84 -3.77
CA ASP A 115 -37.03 -23.17 -3.43
C ASP A 115 -37.40 -23.32 -1.94
N LEU A 116 -36.69 -22.63 -1.04
CA LEU A 116 -36.93 -22.68 0.39
C LEU A 116 -38.18 -21.90 0.80
N PHE A 117 -38.41 -20.75 0.17
CA PHE A 117 -39.52 -19.85 0.48
C PHE A 117 -40.66 -19.91 -0.54
N LYS A 118 -40.74 -20.99 -1.33
CA LYS A 118 -41.74 -21.28 -2.37
C LYS A 118 -43.01 -20.46 -2.23
N ALA A 119 -43.21 -19.52 -3.16
CA ALA A 119 -44.41 -18.70 -3.33
C ALA A 119 -45.17 -18.44 -2.02
N GLN A 120 -44.47 -17.99 -0.97
CA GLN A 120 -45.18 -17.29 0.08
C GLN A 120 -45.90 -16.15 -0.63
N PRO A 121 -47.23 -16.00 -0.46
CA PRO A 121 -47.93 -14.90 -1.07
C PRO A 121 -47.17 -13.66 -0.68
N MET A 122 -46.62 -13.00 -1.69
CA MET A 122 -45.93 -11.73 -1.53
C MET A 122 -46.90 -10.89 -0.70
N VAL A 123 -46.41 -10.27 0.38
CA VAL A 123 -47.28 -9.47 1.23
C VAL A 123 -47.88 -8.39 0.31
N ASP A 124 -49.15 -8.57 -0.10
CA ASP A 124 -49.81 -7.87 -1.21
C ASP A 124 -49.83 -6.33 -1.03
N TYR A 125 -49.48 -5.88 0.18
CA TYR A 125 -49.47 -4.50 0.62
C TYR A 125 -48.51 -3.56 -0.13
N LEU A 126 -47.51 -4.06 -0.87
CA LEU A 126 -46.54 -3.21 -1.59
C LEU A 126 -46.69 -3.20 -3.11
N LEU A 127 -47.72 -3.82 -3.69
CA LEU A 127 -47.88 -3.87 -5.15
C LEU A 127 -48.07 -2.50 -5.82
N ASN A 128 -48.38 -1.45 -5.05
CA ASN A 128 -48.69 -0.12 -5.59
C ASN A 128 -47.82 1.04 -5.08
N GLU A 129 -46.96 0.84 -4.08
CA GLU A 129 -46.17 1.93 -3.48
C GLU A 129 -44.69 1.54 -3.34
N THR A 130 -43.82 2.25 -4.05
CA THR A 130 -42.38 2.20 -3.80
C THR A 130 -42.10 2.82 -2.43
N PRO A 131 -41.39 2.12 -1.53
CA PRO A 131 -41.05 2.70 -0.23
C PRO A 131 -40.29 4.01 -0.41
N PRO A 132 -40.52 5.01 0.46
CA PRO A 132 -39.83 6.28 0.39
C PRO A 132 -38.33 6.10 0.61
N ASP A 133 -37.53 6.78 -0.22
CA ASP A 133 -36.09 6.89 -0.01
C ASP A 133 -35.82 7.74 1.23
N LEU A 134 -35.11 7.18 2.21
CA LEU A 134 -34.76 7.84 3.45
C LEU A 134 -33.33 8.37 3.34
N SER A 135 -33.15 9.68 3.11
CA SER A 135 -31.83 10.29 2.97
C SER A 135 -31.29 10.81 4.30
N PHE A 136 -30.26 10.18 4.87
CA PHE A 136 -29.59 10.64 6.09
C PHE A 136 -28.17 10.06 6.25
N LEU A 137 -27.30 10.80 6.95
CA LEU A 137 -25.87 10.49 7.12
C LEU A 137 -25.59 9.39 8.15
N SER A 138 -26.39 9.31 9.20
CA SER A 138 -26.10 8.48 10.38
C SER A 138 -27.36 7.79 10.88
N ALA A 139 -27.32 6.46 10.92
CA ALA A 139 -28.38 5.64 11.53
C ALA A 139 -28.61 6.00 13.00
N ARG A 140 -27.57 6.44 13.71
CA ARG A 140 -27.67 6.90 15.09
C ARG A 140 -28.49 8.18 15.21
N ASP A 141 -28.34 9.08 14.25
CA ASP A 141 -29.04 10.37 14.26
C ASP A 141 -30.51 10.13 13.96
N LEU A 142 -30.84 9.25 13.00
CA LEU A 142 -32.21 8.83 12.75
C LEU A 142 -32.83 8.15 13.98
N ALA A 143 -32.11 7.23 14.61
CA ALA A 143 -32.57 6.58 15.84
C ALA A 143 -32.87 7.59 16.97
N SER A 144 -32.12 8.70 17.04
CA SER A 144 -32.38 9.77 18.00
C SER A 144 -33.56 10.68 17.62
N ALA A 145 -33.86 10.81 16.33
CA ALA A 145 -34.96 11.60 15.81
C ALA A 145 -36.31 10.87 15.83
N LEU A 146 -36.31 9.54 15.91
CA LEU A 146 -37.50 8.72 16.14
C LEU A 146 -38.00 8.92 17.56
N ARG A 147 -39.29 9.29 17.72
CA ARG A 147 -39.88 9.40 19.06
C ARG A 147 -40.13 7.98 19.59
N ARG A 148 -39.92 7.76 20.88
CA ARG A 148 -40.18 6.44 21.50
C ARG A 148 -41.64 5.97 21.27
N ASP A 149 -42.57 6.91 21.21
CA ASP A 149 -44.00 6.63 21.00
C ASP A 149 -44.32 6.26 19.54
N GLU A 150 -43.43 6.58 18.59
CA GLU A 150 -43.56 6.23 17.16
C GLU A 150 -43.08 4.80 16.88
N ILE A 151 -42.19 4.26 17.71
CA ILE A 151 -41.74 2.86 17.62
C ILE A 151 -42.67 2.00 18.46
N LYS A 152 -43.83 1.66 17.89
CA LYS A 152 -44.76 0.73 18.54
C LYS A 152 -44.32 -0.73 18.43
N THR A 153 -43.25 -1.00 17.67
CA THR A 153 -42.75 -2.35 17.47
C THR A 153 -41.90 -2.78 18.66
N PRO A 154 -42.11 -4.00 19.20
CA PRO A 154 -41.19 -4.57 20.19
C PRO A 154 -39.87 -5.06 19.54
N TRP A 155 -39.74 -4.91 18.23
CA TRP A 155 -38.67 -5.50 17.42
C TRP A 155 -37.47 -4.56 17.31
N GLN A 156 -36.28 -5.15 17.20
CA GLN A 156 -35.04 -4.40 17.00
C GLN A 156 -35.00 -3.77 15.61
N LEU A 157 -34.66 -2.48 15.51
CA LEU A 157 -34.30 -1.84 14.24
C LEU A 157 -32.86 -2.22 13.87
N TYR A 158 -32.66 -2.80 12.69
CA TYR A 158 -31.35 -3.20 12.20
C TYR A 158 -30.99 -2.41 10.94
N PHE A 159 -29.97 -1.56 11.07
CA PHE A 159 -29.42 -0.77 9.97
C PHE A 159 -28.23 -1.49 9.35
N ASN A 160 -28.37 -1.94 8.11
CA ASN A 160 -27.29 -2.56 7.35
C ASN A 160 -26.67 -1.53 6.38
N PRO A 161 -25.46 -1.01 6.67
CA PRO A 161 -24.80 -0.04 5.79
C PRO A 161 -24.34 -0.70 4.48
N ARG A 162 -23.83 0.08 3.54
CA ARG A 162 -23.20 -0.46 2.32
C ARG A 162 -21.81 -1.05 2.62
N PRO A 163 -21.32 -2.02 1.82
CA PRO A 163 -19.88 -2.27 1.74
C PRO A 163 -19.09 -0.96 1.54
N PRO A 164 -17.94 -0.80 2.22
CA PRO A 164 -17.16 -1.85 2.88
C PRO A 164 -17.51 -2.12 4.36
N ASN A 165 -18.46 -1.38 4.92
CA ASN A 165 -18.76 -1.43 6.35
C ASN A 165 -19.52 -2.71 6.79
N THR A 166 -20.03 -3.49 5.85
CA THR A 166 -20.73 -4.75 6.11
C THR A 166 -20.39 -5.80 5.05
N MET A 167 -20.69 -7.05 5.38
CA MET A 167 -20.61 -8.15 4.42
C MET A 167 -21.80 -8.11 3.45
N PRO A 168 -21.69 -8.70 2.24
CA PRO A 168 -22.75 -8.61 1.24
C PRO A 168 -24.12 -9.10 1.75
N LEU A 169 -25.12 -8.26 1.53
CA LEU A 169 -26.55 -8.55 1.68
C LEU A 169 -27.16 -8.70 0.28
N ARG A 170 -28.02 -9.71 0.10
CA ARG A 170 -28.61 -10.07 -1.18
C ARG A 170 -30.10 -10.31 -1.00
N VAL A 171 -30.86 -9.26 -1.26
CA VAL A 171 -32.33 -9.23 -1.24
C VAL A 171 -32.77 -8.44 -2.47
N GLU A 172 -33.75 -8.95 -3.22
CA GLU A 172 -34.15 -8.35 -4.51
C GLU A 172 -34.96 -7.07 -4.33
N GLY A 173 -35.65 -6.94 -3.20
CA GLY A 173 -36.38 -5.74 -2.84
C GLY A 173 -37.07 -5.85 -1.48
N PRO A 174 -37.84 -4.82 -1.11
CA PRO A 174 -38.66 -4.83 0.08
C PRO A 174 -39.59 -6.05 0.10
N CYS A 175 -39.75 -6.62 1.29
CA CYS A 175 -40.56 -7.80 1.56
C CYS A 175 -40.18 -9.09 0.81
N GLN A 176 -39.03 -9.12 0.14
CA GLN A 176 -38.57 -10.31 -0.56
C GLN A 176 -37.64 -11.15 0.32
N PRO A 177 -37.68 -12.48 0.23
CA PRO A 177 -36.68 -13.31 0.89
C PRO A 177 -35.29 -13.05 0.28
N GLY A 178 -34.25 -13.39 1.03
CA GLY A 178 -32.88 -13.27 0.57
C GLY A 178 -31.90 -13.95 1.48
N TYR A 179 -30.65 -13.52 1.43
CA TYR A 179 -29.61 -14.01 2.31
C TYR A 179 -28.53 -12.95 2.55
N TRP A 180 -27.72 -13.18 3.57
CA TRP A 180 -26.56 -12.35 3.88
C TRP A 180 -25.47 -13.16 4.57
N PHE A 181 -24.32 -12.54 4.76
CA PHE A 181 -23.18 -13.16 5.42
C PHE A 181 -22.88 -12.48 6.74
N TYR A 182 -22.68 -13.29 7.78
CA TYR A 182 -22.19 -12.81 9.08
C TYR A 182 -22.96 -11.61 9.67
N PRO A 183 -24.29 -11.72 9.93
CA PRO A 183 -25.03 -10.68 10.62
C PRO A 183 -24.46 -10.46 12.02
N LEU A 184 -24.29 -9.18 12.40
CA LEU A 184 -23.71 -8.81 13.68
C LEU A 184 -24.81 -8.54 14.70
N ASN A 185 -24.63 -9.02 15.92
CA ASN A 185 -25.46 -8.66 17.07
C ASN A 185 -26.97 -8.89 16.87
N LEU A 186 -27.34 -9.85 16.00
CA LEU A 186 -28.72 -10.28 15.83
C LEU A 186 -28.93 -11.61 16.52
N GLN A 187 -30.00 -11.67 17.31
CA GLN A 187 -30.48 -12.93 17.86
C GLN A 187 -31.11 -13.75 16.73
N MET A 188 -30.62 -14.96 16.53
CA MET A 188 -31.19 -15.88 15.53
C MET A 188 -32.66 -16.15 15.85
N GLU A 189 -33.47 -16.30 14.81
CA GLU A 189 -34.91 -16.61 14.91
C GLU A 189 -35.80 -15.53 15.57
N SER A 190 -35.22 -14.41 16.01
CA SER A 190 -35.99 -13.25 16.49
C SER A 190 -36.35 -12.33 15.32
N PRO A 191 -37.60 -11.83 15.24
CA PRO A 191 -37.97 -10.81 14.27
C PRO A 191 -37.23 -9.49 14.52
N PHE A 192 -36.84 -8.83 13.44
CA PHE A 192 -36.24 -7.50 13.45
C PHE A 192 -36.69 -6.69 12.22
N GLU A 193 -36.62 -5.37 12.30
CA GLU A 193 -36.96 -4.46 11.20
C GLU A 193 -35.67 -4.14 10.43
N LEU A 194 -35.63 -4.44 9.12
CA LEU A 194 -34.44 -4.29 8.29
C LEU A 194 -34.47 -2.97 7.51
N ILE A 195 -33.46 -2.14 7.72
CA ILE A 195 -33.21 -0.91 6.96
C ILE A 195 -31.85 -1.05 6.27
N VAL A 196 -31.80 -0.87 4.96
CA VAL A 196 -30.60 -1.10 4.15
C VAL A 196 -30.19 0.17 3.45
N GLU A 197 -28.90 0.48 3.47
CA GLU A 197 -28.30 1.53 2.65
C GLU A 197 -28.06 1.03 1.22
N ALA A 198 -28.91 1.43 0.27
CA ALA A 198 -28.79 1.02 -1.13
C ALA A 198 -27.78 1.89 -1.90
N GLU A 199 -27.80 3.20 -1.65
CA GLU A 199 -26.84 4.18 -2.16
C GLU A 199 -26.25 4.99 -1.00
N PRO A 200 -25.09 5.66 -1.18
CA PRO A 200 -24.49 6.45 -0.09
C PRO A 200 -25.49 7.41 0.56
N ASN A 201 -25.74 7.22 1.86
CA ASN A 201 -26.71 7.97 2.66
C ASN A 201 -28.18 7.83 2.25
N LYS A 202 -28.52 6.94 1.31
CA LYS A 202 -29.91 6.62 0.96
C LYS A 202 -30.26 5.25 1.51
N TRP A 203 -31.21 5.26 2.44
CA TRP A 203 -31.67 4.09 3.16
C TRP A 203 -33.08 3.73 2.73
N THR A 204 -33.36 2.45 2.69
CA THR A 204 -34.69 1.92 2.35
C THR A 204 -35.11 0.94 3.43
N TYR A 205 -36.37 1.04 3.86
CA TYR A 205 -36.95 0.07 4.78
C TYR A 205 -37.41 -1.17 3.98
N TYR A 206 -36.83 -2.32 4.29
CA TYR A 206 -37.09 -3.57 3.57
C TYR A 206 -38.22 -4.40 4.18
N GLY A 207 -38.64 -4.10 5.42
CA GLY A 207 -39.66 -4.87 6.15
C GLY A 207 -39.13 -5.58 7.39
N ARG A 208 -39.96 -6.46 7.93
CA ARG A 208 -39.66 -7.29 9.11
C ARG A 208 -39.13 -8.65 8.67
N TYR A 209 -37.96 -9.01 9.19
CA TYR A 209 -37.26 -10.24 8.83
C TYR A 209 -36.97 -11.13 10.03
N ILE A 210 -36.83 -12.42 9.74
CA ILE A 210 -36.21 -13.41 10.62
C ILE A 210 -34.98 -13.97 9.91
N THR A 211 -33.87 -14.07 10.64
CA THR A 211 -32.62 -14.66 10.15
C THR A 211 -32.43 -16.08 10.69
N ARG A 212 -31.99 -17.00 9.83
CA ARG A 212 -31.68 -18.40 10.18
C ARG A 212 -30.39 -18.85 9.49
N ALA A 213 -29.68 -19.83 10.05
CA ALA A 213 -28.47 -20.37 9.44
C ALA A 213 -28.79 -21.01 8.07
N PHE A 214 -27.97 -20.71 7.06
CA PHE A 214 -28.11 -21.25 5.70
C PHE A 214 -26.99 -22.25 5.40
N SER A 215 -27.05 -23.40 6.07
CA SER A 215 -26.02 -24.43 6.01
C SER A 215 -25.82 -25.01 4.60
N GLY A 216 -24.57 -25.24 4.20
CA GLY A 216 -24.21 -25.73 2.86
C GLY A 216 -24.10 -24.63 1.80
N TYR A 217 -24.52 -23.42 2.15
CA TYR A 217 -24.50 -22.23 1.31
C TYR A 217 -23.57 -21.15 1.88
N GLU A 218 -22.50 -21.55 2.55
CA GLU A 218 -21.44 -20.66 3.00
C GLU A 218 -20.83 -19.90 1.82
N MET A 219 -20.25 -18.71 2.09
CA MET A 219 -19.57 -17.93 1.07
C MET A 219 -18.47 -18.78 0.44
N LYS A 220 -18.47 -18.87 -0.89
CA LYS A 220 -17.41 -19.60 -1.60
C LYS A 220 -16.13 -18.76 -1.65
N LEU A 221 -14.99 -19.42 -1.74
CA LEU A 221 -13.69 -18.74 -1.83
C LEU A 221 -13.63 -17.79 -3.02
N SER A 222 -14.22 -18.16 -4.16
CA SER A 222 -14.33 -17.28 -5.33
C SER A 222 -14.98 -15.94 -4.99
N GLU A 223 -16.08 -15.94 -4.24
CA GLU A 223 -16.77 -14.72 -3.83
C GLU A 223 -15.95 -13.90 -2.83
N TRP A 224 -15.34 -14.58 -1.86
CA TRP A 224 -14.44 -13.94 -0.91
C TRP A 224 -13.32 -13.22 -1.66
N MET A 225 -12.69 -13.85 -2.64
CA MET A 225 -11.61 -13.24 -3.43
C MET A 225 -12.08 -12.00 -4.21
N THR A 226 -13.35 -11.93 -4.61
CA THR A 226 -13.93 -10.77 -5.32
C THR A 226 -14.36 -9.61 -4.42
N LEU A 227 -14.35 -9.78 -3.09
CA LEU A 227 -14.60 -8.67 -2.18
C LEU A 227 -13.47 -7.64 -2.25
N ASP A 228 -13.82 -6.38 -2.02
CA ASP A 228 -12.83 -5.32 -1.84
C ASP A 228 -11.99 -5.53 -0.57
N GLU A 229 -10.74 -5.11 -0.62
CA GLU A 229 -9.77 -5.33 0.47
C GLU A 229 -10.17 -4.64 1.78
N GLU A 230 -10.92 -3.54 1.69
CA GLU A 230 -11.42 -2.81 2.86
C GLU A 230 -12.48 -3.64 3.61
N SER A 231 -13.49 -4.18 2.90
CA SER A 231 -14.50 -5.10 3.44
C SER A 231 -13.86 -6.27 4.17
N LYS A 232 -12.87 -6.90 3.53
CA LYS A 232 -12.12 -8.04 4.09
C LYS A 232 -11.37 -7.66 5.36
N THR A 233 -10.72 -6.50 5.36
CA THR A 233 -9.97 -5.98 6.52
C THR A 233 -10.89 -5.68 7.69
N ILE A 234 -11.99 -4.95 7.44
CA ILE A 234 -12.97 -4.61 8.48
C ILE A 234 -13.63 -5.90 9.03
N PHE A 235 -13.94 -6.88 8.17
CA PHE A 235 -14.45 -8.19 8.59
C PHE A 235 -13.44 -8.95 9.47
N CYS A 236 -12.20 -9.12 9.02
CA CYS A 236 -11.18 -9.86 9.77
C CYS A 236 -10.86 -9.20 11.12
N SER A 237 -10.80 -7.87 11.17
CA SER A 237 -10.65 -7.10 12.41
C SER A 237 -11.80 -7.36 13.38
N ARG A 238 -13.05 -7.34 12.90
CA ARG A 238 -14.24 -7.68 13.71
C ARG A 238 -14.18 -9.09 14.27
N VAL A 239 -13.89 -10.10 13.44
CA VAL A 239 -13.76 -11.50 13.88
C VAL A 239 -12.64 -11.64 14.92
N ALA A 240 -11.50 -10.96 14.71
CA ALA A 240 -10.38 -10.98 15.64
C ALA A 240 -10.76 -10.39 17.02
N ASN A 241 -11.46 -9.26 17.03
CA ASN A 241 -11.91 -8.60 18.26
C ASN A 241 -12.94 -9.45 19.02
N GLN A 242 -13.85 -10.10 18.29
CA GLN A 242 -14.84 -11.00 18.89
C GLN A 242 -14.17 -12.19 19.59
N ARG A 243 -13.15 -12.79 18.97
CA ARG A 243 -12.36 -13.88 19.56
C ARG A 243 -11.50 -13.44 20.73
N SER A 244 -11.15 -12.16 20.79
CA SER A 244 -10.36 -11.56 21.86
C SER A 244 -11.22 -11.08 23.04
N GLY A 245 -12.50 -11.48 23.10
CA GLY A 245 -13.41 -11.07 24.17
C GLY A 245 -13.75 -9.58 24.16
N GLY A 246 -13.77 -8.96 22.98
CA GLY A 246 -14.06 -7.53 22.81
C GLY A 246 -12.86 -6.59 23.00
N ARG A 247 -11.67 -7.11 23.33
CA ARG A 247 -10.43 -6.33 23.28
C ARG A 247 -9.96 -6.18 21.84
N GLN A 248 -9.29 -5.07 21.54
CA GLN A 248 -8.68 -4.85 20.23
C GLN A 248 -7.62 -5.93 19.98
N ALA A 249 -7.82 -6.72 18.93
CA ALA A 249 -6.93 -7.81 18.57
C ALA A 249 -5.64 -7.27 17.95
N SER A 250 -4.52 -7.95 18.24
CA SER A 250 -3.22 -7.61 17.68
C SER A 250 -3.20 -7.74 16.15
N LEU A 251 -2.37 -6.94 15.48
CA LEU A 251 -2.20 -7.01 14.02
C LEU A 251 -1.79 -8.42 13.52
N PRO A 252 -0.85 -9.15 14.18
CA PRO A 252 -0.54 -10.53 13.79
C PRO A 252 -1.75 -11.46 13.85
N THR A 253 -2.64 -11.29 14.83
CA THR A 253 -3.89 -12.07 14.93
C THR A 253 -4.81 -11.79 13.76
N GLN A 254 -4.96 -10.52 13.37
CA GLN A 254 -5.80 -10.11 12.23
C GLN A 254 -5.25 -10.69 10.91
N VAL A 255 -3.92 -10.63 10.69
CA VAL A 255 -3.26 -11.21 9.52
C VAL A 255 -3.43 -12.74 9.48
N HIS A 256 -3.29 -13.42 10.62
CA HIS A 256 -3.52 -14.86 10.68
C HIS A 256 -4.96 -15.24 10.32
N ILE A 257 -5.94 -14.49 10.82
CA ILE A 257 -7.36 -14.69 10.49
C ILE A 257 -7.61 -14.46 9.00
N ARG A 258 -7.07 -13.37 8.45
CA ARG A 258 -7.14 -13.05 7.02
C ARG A 258 -6.61 -14.19 6.16
N GLN A 259 -5.41 -14.70 6.48
CA GLN A 259 -4.78 -15.82 5.78
C GLN A 259 -5.65 -17.08 5.79
N ARG A 260 -6.37 -17.37 6.89
CA ARG A 260 -7.27 -18.55 6.97
C ARG A 260 -8.47 -18.44 6.03
N TYR A 261 -9.03 -17.24 5.84
CA TYR A 261 -10.10 -17.02 4.88
C TYR A 261 -9.57 -16.99 3.44
N ASP A 262 -8.43 -16.35 3.19
CA ASP A 262 -7.81 -16.29 1.85
C ASP A 262 -7.37 -17.66 1.33
N SER A 263 -7.01 -18.58 2.23
CA SER A 263 -6.68 -19.98 1.88
C SER A 263 -7.91 -20.89 1.79
N GLY A 264 -9.11 -20.40 2.10
CA GLY A 264 -10.32 -21.22 2.17
C GLY A 264 -10.32 -22.24 3.32
N LEU A 265 -9.41 -22.11 4.29
CA LEU A 265 -9.40 -22.98 5.48
C LEU A 265 -10.60 -22.69 6.38
N TRP A 266 -11.07 -21.44 6.42
CA TRP A 266 -12.28 -21.05 7.12
C TRP A 266 -13.36 -20.57 6.16
N ASN A 267 -14.59 -20.95 6.47
CA ASN A 267 -15.77 -20.55 5.72
C ASN A 267 -16.46 -19.37 6.41
N ILE A 268 -17.09 -18.51 5.61
CA ILE A 268 -17.92 -17.42 6.13
C ILE A 268 -19.36 -17.92 6.14
N PRO A 269 -20.01 -17.98 7.31
CA PRO A 269 -21.37 -18.50 7.43
C PRO A 269 -22.36 -17.61 6.69
N SER A 270 -23.30 -18.27 6.01
CA SER A 270 -24.43 -17.62 5.35
C SER A 270 -25.70 -17.82 6.18
N TYR A 271 -26.61 -16.85 6.07
CA TYR A 271 -27.88 -16.87 6.77
C TYR A 271 -28.99 -16.45 5.82
N THR A 272 -30.12 -17.16 5.89
CA THR A 272 -31.33 -16.83 5.14
C THR A 272 -32.04 -15.66 5.80
N LEU A 273 -32.63 -14.80 4.99
CA LEU A 273 -33.52 -13.72 5.39
C LEU A 273 -34.93 -14.05 4.93
N GLN A 274 -35.80 -14.35 5.89
CA GLN A 274 -37.21 -14.58 5.63
C GLN A 274 -38.00 -13.31 5.97
N CYS A 275 -38.71 -12.74 4.99
CA CYS A 275 -39.67 -11.69 5.26
C CYS A 275 -40.89 -12.27 6.00
N VAL A 276 -41.29 -11.64 7.10
CA VAL A 276 -42.46 -12.04 7.90
C VAL A 276 -43.52 -10.94 8.01
N GLY A 277 -43.27 -9.77 7.44
CA GLY A 277 -44.23 -8.68 7.40
C GLY A 277 -43.61 -7.34 7.00
N TYR A 278 -44.44 -6.31 6.95
CA TYR A 278 -44.05 -4.93 6.68
C TYR A 278 -44.84 -4.00 7.58
N ASP A 279 -44.15 -3.06 8.23
CA ASP A 279 -44.78 -2.07 9.09
C ASP A 279 -44.84 -0.70 8.40
N SER A 280 -46.00 -0.41 7.80
CA SER A 280 -46.21 0.87 7.11
C SER A 280 -46.20 2.06 8.06
N GLU A 281 -46.61 1.90 9.32
CA GLU A 281 -46.57 2.97 10.31
C GLU A 281 -45.12 3.33 10.66
N LEU A 282 -44.27 2.32 10.83
CA LEU A 282 -42.83 2.51 11.03
C LEU A 282 -42.20 3.18 9.81
N CYS A 283 -42.52 2.72 8.60
CA CYS A 283 -42.01 3.34 7.37
C CYS A 283 -42.32 4.84 7.30
N ASN A 284 -43.57 5.21 7.57
CA ASN A 284 -44.01 6.61 7.63
C ASN A 284 -43.32 7.39 8.75
N SER A 285 -43.09 6.76 9.90
CA SER A 285 -42.40 7.36 11.04
C SER A 285 -40.92 7.61 10.74
N LEU A 286 -40.25 6.69 10.03
CA LEU A 286 -38.89 6.86 9.55
C LEU A 286 -38.80 8.03 8.57
N ALA A 287 -39.73 8.12 7.61
CA ALA A 287 -39.79 9.25 6.67
C ALA A 287 -40.02 10.58 7.39
N ALA A 288 -40.93 10.62 8.36
CA ALA A 288 -41.17 11.82 9.17
C ALA A 288 -39.94 12.21 10.00
N ALA A 289 -39.20 11.24 10.55
CA ALA A 289 -37.97 11.48 11.30
C ALA A 289 -36.85 12.08 10.44
N VAL A 290 -36.71 11.61 9.19
CA VAL A 290 -35.78 12.21 8.22
C VAL A 290 -36.11 13.67 7.97
N VAL A 291 -37.38 14.00 7.71
CA VAL A 291 -37.80 15.41 7.50
C VAL A 291 -37.50 16.28 8.73
N ARG A 292 -37.62 15.74 9.94
CA ARG A 292 -37.25 16.45 11.18
C ARG A 292 -35.75 16.70 11.27
N LEU A 293 -34.93 15.71 10.93
CA LEU A 293 -33.47 15.86 10.89
C LEU A 293 -33.06 16.96 9.92
N GLU A 294 -33.63 16.97 8.71
CA GLU A 294 -33.32 18.00 7.70
C GLU A 294 -33.67 19.42 8.19
N ARG A 295 -34.83 19.57 8.85
CA ARG A 295 -35.23 20.86 9.45
C ARG A 295 -34.28 21.30 10.57
N GLY A 296 -33.88 20.39 11.46
CA GLY A 296 -32.95 20.69 12.55
C GLY A 296 -31.56 21.12 12.07
N HIS A 297 -31.07 20.51 10.98
CA HIS A 297 -29.81 20.91 10.33
C HIS A 297 -29.93 22.28 9.64
N GLY A 298 -31.07 22.57 8.99
CA GLY A 298 -31.34 23.87 8.38
C GLY A 298 -31.40 25.01 9.39
N GLU A 299 -32.04 24.80 10.54
CA GLU A 299 -32.14 25.78 11.62
C GLU A 299 -30.79 26.05 12.30
N SER A 300 -30.01 24.99 12.55
CA SER A 300 -28.66 25.11 13.13
C SER A 300 -27.71 25.87 12.19
N LYS A 301 -27.79 25.63 10.87
CA LYS A 301 -26.98 26.34 9.88
C LYS A 301 -27.35 27.82 9.81
N ARG A 302 -28.65 28.16 9.83
CA ARG A 302 -29.14 29.55 9.87
C ARG A 302 -28.74 30.28 11.15
N GLN A 303 -28.80 29.63 12.31
CA GLN A 303 -28.36 30.23 13.57
C GLN A 303 -26.84 30.47 13.60
N ALA A 304 -26.05 29.54 13.04
CA ALA A 304 -24.61 29.72 12.90
C ALA A 304 -24.25 30.86 11.91
N GLU A 305 -24.99 31.00 10.82
CA GLU A 305 -24.81 32.07 9.83
C GLU A 305 -25.18 33.45 10.42
N VAL A 306 -26.31 33.55 11.13
CA VAL A 306 -26.71 34.77 11.86
C VAL A 306 -25.68 35.13 12.95
N ALA A 307 -25.15 34.14 13.67
CA ALA A 307 -24.09 34.37 14.66
C ALA A 307 -22.76 34.83 14.01
N SER A 308 -22.44 34.33 12.81
CA SER A 308 -21.26 34.75 12.06
C SER A 308 -21.37 36.17 11.49
N ILE A 309 -22.54 36.56 10.99
CA ILE A 309 -22.85 37.92 10.53
C ILE A 309 -22.81 38.90 11.71
N SER A 310 -23.35 38.51 12.87
CA SER A 310 -23.28 39.31 14.10
C SER A 310 -21.82 39.52 14.58
N ARG A 311 -20.96 38.49 14.45
CA ARG A 311 -19.52 38.61 14.76
C ARG A 311 -18.77 39.49 13.76
N GLN A 312 -19.07 39.43 12.46
CA GLN A 312 -18.49 40.35 11.47
C GLN A 312 -18.96 41.80 11.67
N SER A 313 -20.22 42.02 12.04
CA SER A 313 -20.74 43.34 12.43
C SER A 313 -20.01 43.92 13.65
N SER A 314 -19.54 43.09 14.58
CA SER A 314 -18.74 43.53 15.73
C SER A 314 -17.27 43.84 15.41
N GLN A 315 -16.73 43.31 14.30
CA GLN A 315 -15.36 43.63 13.83
C GLN A 315 -15.31 44.85 12.88
N LEU A 316 -16.42 45.24 12.27
CA LEU A 316 -16.53 46.44 11.44
C LEU A 316 -16.53 47.78 12.22
N GLY A 317 -16.52 47.74 13.55
CA GLY A 317 -16.34 48.92 14.42
C GLY A 317 -14.89 49.42 14.55
N LYS A 318 -13.88 48.69 14.04
CA LYS A 318 -12.47 49.09 14.15
C LYS A 318 -11.66 48.73 12.90
N ARG A 319 -11.88 49.45 11.80
CA ARG A 319 -10.82 49.81 10.84
C ARG A 319 -11.37 50.71 9.74
N ARG A 320 -11.15 52.02 9.91
CA ARG A 320 -11.27 53.03 8.84
C ARG A 320 -9.89 53.26 8.24
N ARG A 321 -9.84 53.35 6.90
CA ARG A 321 -8.77 53.83 6.01
C ARG A 321 -7.54 52.93 5.82
N THR A 322 -7.41 52.32 4.64
CA THR A 322 -6.82 52.97 3.44
C THR A 322 -7.20 52.18 2.18
N GLU A 323 -7.57 52.91 1.14
CA GLU A 323 -7.92 52.42 -0.20
C GLU A 323 -6.66 52.24 -1.06
N THR A 324 -6.69 51.28 -2.00
CA THR A 324 -6.38 51.53 -3.43
C THR A 324 -6.80 50.31 -4.28
N PRO A 325 -7.30 50.51 -5.51
CA PRO A 325 -7.85 49.46 -6.35
C PRO A 325 -6.83 48.96 -7.38
N SER A 326 -6.81 47.65 -7.67
CA SER A 326 -6.10 47.11 -8.83
C SER A 326 -6.77 45.83 -9.37
N THR A 327 -7.31 45.99 -10.58
CA THR A 327 -7.12 45.18 -11.79
C THR A 327 -7.60 43.72 -11.88
N CYS A 328 -8.34 43.49 -12.97
CA CYS A 328 -8.67 42.30 -13.77
C CYS A 328 -8.15 40.91 -13.38
N GLY A 329 -9.00 39.92 -13.63
CA GLY A 329 -8.59 38.54 -13.91
C GLY A 329 -9.77 37.62 -14.23
N ASP A 330 -10.02 37.44 -15.53
CA ASP A 330 -10.69 36.27 -16.10
C ASP A 330 -10.08 34.96 -15.57
N GLN A 331 -10.87 33.89 -15.45
CA GLN A 331 -10.72 32.67 -16.27
C GLN A 331 -11.54 31.48 -15.75
N SER A 332 -12.28 30.91 -16.71
CA SER A 332 -12.28 29.49 -17.09
C SER A 332 -12.79 28.44 -16.09
N THR A 333 -14.04 28.05 -16.33
CA THR A 333 -14.63 26.76 -15.93
C THR A 333 -13.90 25.61 -16.62
N LYS A 334 -13.33 24.69 -15.83
CA LYS A 334 -12.80 23.42 -16.31
C LYS A 334 -13.68 22.28 -15.78
N VAL A 335 -14.15 21.46 -16.73
CA VAL A 335 -14.94 20.24 -16.53
C VAL A 335 -14.01 19.14 -16.00
N GLU A 336 -14.39 18.51 -14.89
CA GLU A 336 -13.75 17.31 -14.38
C GLU A 336 -14.58 16.07 -14.77
N THR A 337 -13.96 15.18 -15.53
CA THR A 337 -14.41 13.81 -15.75
C THR A 337 -13.50 12.89 -14.94
N PRO A 338 -13.99 11.86 -14.23
CA PRO A 338 -13.15 11.00 -13.39
C PRO A 338 -12.36 9.99 -14.24
N GLY A 339 -11.05 9.97 -14.10
CA GLY A 339 -10.15 8.98 -14.70
C GLY A 339 -10.00 7.74 -13.83
N PHE A 340 -10.09 6.57 -14.47
CA PHE A 340 -9.54 5.30 -13.95
C PHE A 340 -8.01 5.29 -14.14
N PRO A 341 -7.25 4.60 -13.27
CA PRO A 341 -5.80 4.48 -13.45
C PRO A 341 -5.47 3.42 -14.50
N ASP A 342 -5.04 3.88 -15.67
CA ASP A 342 -4.26 3.06 -16.61
C ASP A 342 -2.88 2.78 -15.99
N VAL A 343 -2.60 1.52 -15.69
CA VAL A 343 -1.26 1.04 -15.32
C VAL A 343 -0.60 0.45 -16.56
N GLU A 344 -0.15 1.33 -17.45
CA GLU A 344 0.79 1.00 -18.53
C GLU A 344 1.93 2.03 -18.55
N ASN A 345 3.04 1.69 -17.89
CA ASN A 345 4.42 1.90 -18.36
C ASN A 345 5.39 1.68 -17.19
N ILE A 346 5.89 0.45 -17.05
CA ILE A 346 7.23 0.24 -16.51
C ILE A 346 8.10 -0.06 -17.72
N ARG A 347 8.46 1.01 -18.44
CA ARG A 347 9.55 1.02 -19.40
C ARG A 347 10.80 1.37 -18.59
N GLY A 348 11.76 0.45 -18.55
CA GLY A 348 13.02 0.67 -17.86
C GLY A 348 13.80 1.79 -18.52
N ASP A 349 14.19 2.76 -17.71
CA ASP A 349 15.29 3.67 -18.03
C ASP A 349 16.52 3.21 -17.25
N GLU A 350 17.50 2.74 -18.02
CA GLU A 350 18.90 2.68 -17.65
C GLU A 350 19.47 4.09 -17.47
N ALA A 351 20.60 4.17 -16.76
CA ALA A 351 21.50 5.31 -16.58
C ALA A 351 21.22 6.25 -15.40
N LEU A 352 21.97 6.05 -14.31
CA LEU A 352 23.12 6.91 -13.97
C LEU A 352 23.86 6.31 -12.78
N ALA A 353 25.07 5.82 -13.04
CA ALA A 353 26.05 5.54 -12.03
C ALA A 353 26.64 6.88 -11.56
N ASP A 354 26.38 7.24 -10.30
CA ASP A 354 27.20 8.21 -9.59
C ASP A 354 28.16 7.44 -8.67
N GLU A 355 29.41 7.87 -8.76
CA GLU A 355 30.57 7.41 -8.03
C GLU A 355 30.32 7.47 -6.51
N VAL A 356 30.59 6.36 -5.81
CA VAL A 356 30.82 6.40 -4.36
C VAL A 356 32.23 5.91 -4.11
N GLU A 357 33.07 6.91 -3.80
CA GLU A 357 34.42 6.75 -3.26
C GLU A 357 34.45 5.87 -2.01
N GLY A 358 35.58 5.20 -1.86
CA GLY A 358 35.80 4.14 -0.90
C GLY A 358 35.76 4.56 0.57
N SER A 359 35.59 3.54 1.40
CA SER A 359 36.06 3.54 2.78
C SER A 359 36.43 2.11 3.13
N GLU A 360 37.73 1.85 3.10
CA GLU A 360 38.36 0.72 3.77
C GLU A 360 37.97 0.74 5.25
N LEU A 361 37.36 -0.32 5.76
CA LEU A 361 37.41 -0.65 7.18
C LEU A 361 37.86 -2.09 7.36
N ILE A 362 39.13 -2.13 7.76
CA ILE A 362 39.89 -3.17 8.44
C ILE A 362 39.01 -4.04 9.35
N GLY A 363 39.13 -5.36 9.20
CA GLY A 363 38.44 -6.33 10.04
C GLY A 363 39.04 -6.48 11.44
N GLN A 364 38.27 -7.11 12.32
CA GLN A 364 38.81 -7.94 13.41
C GLN A 364 37.92 -9.17 13.64
N PRO A 365 38.52 -10.35 13.94
CA PRO A 365 37.81 -11.54 14.38
C PRO A 365 37.90 -11.78 15.91
N GLY A 366 36.91 -12.48 16.46
CA GLY A 366 36.98 -13.21 17.75
C GLY A 366 35.90 -12.82 18.77
N TYR A 367 34.87 -13.66 18.96
CA TYR A 367 34.69 -14.67 20.04
C TYR A 367 34.14 -14.09 21.36
N PRO A 368 33.43 -14.85 22.23
CA PRO A 368 33.23 -16.32 22.26
C PRO A 368 31.94 -16.82 21.60
#